data_AF-A0A2H3GDK9-F1
#
_entry.id   AF-A0A2H3GDK9-F1
#
_cell.length_a   1.000
_cell.length_b   1.000
_cell.length_c   1.000
_cell.angle_alpha   90.00
_cell.angle_beta   90.00
_cell.angle_gamma   90.00
#
_symmetry.space_group_name_H-M   'P 1'
#
loop_
_entity.id
_entity.type
_entity.pdbx_description
1 polymer ?
#
loop_
_entity_poly.entity_id
_entity_poly.type
_entity_poly.pdbx_seq_one_letter_code
_entity_poly.pdbx_strand_id
1 'polypeptide(L)'
;MTARGDGIRLFSDKDQLRESFESVEDDEDEVSENVKAGFSNDALASGAVPSSCLRQFIAQRYISNVPCLDNRKFHIRAYVLAVGRLQVYLYQELLVISASEPYCPPWESMSRGSALTNTHLQGTVCSESARRDFWTLPDDLFEQDGSWKDRAYLRIEQITGECFLAAASMNTNIVLHPDCFEIFALDFLIDKEEHVWLMEVNSGPGLAAEGIGSRIAKGFFQATADVLLRNELGLRPRSGVDEESMKKVLDVALPHQRFAPLKQV
;
A
#
# COMPACT_ATOMS: atom_id res chain seq x y z
N MET A 1 -10.42 -8.85 8.27
CA MET A 1 -9.58 -7.71 8.63
C MET A 1 -10.42 -6.78 9.48
N THR A 2 -9.92 -6.40 10.64
CA THR A 2 -10.50 -5.34 11.48
C THR A 2 -10.50 -4.02 10.74
N ALA A 3 -11.56 -3.23 10.89
CA ALA A 3 -11.63 -1.91 10.27
C ALA A 3 -10.61 -0.95 10.90
N ARG A 4 -10.12 -0.01 10.08
CA ARG A 4 -9.47 1.24 10.53
C ARG A 4 -8.18 1.08 11.35
N GLY A 5 -7.45 -0.03 11.20
CA GLY A 5 -6.18 -0.25 11.88
C GLY A 5 -6.31 -0.70 13.33
N ASP A 6 -7.54 -0.93 13.82
CA ASP A 6 -7.78 -1.58 15.10
C ASP A 6 -7.20 -2.99 15.06
N GLY A 7 -6.42 -3.38 16.06
CA GLY A 7 -5.71 -4.66 16.08
C GLY A 7 -4.23 -4.63 15.65
N ILE A 8 -3.68 -3.48 15.25
CA ILE A 8 -2.22 -3.33 15.12
C ILE A 8 -1.64 -2.92 16.47
N ARG A 9 -0.71 -3.73 16.99
CA ARG A 9 -0.04 -3.52 18.27
C ARG A 9 1.47 -3.60 18.09
N LEU A 10 2.21 -2.77 18.81
CA LEU A 10 3.67 -2.83 18.88
C LEU A 10 4.07 -3.61 20.13
N PHE A 11 5.10 -4.43 19.99
CA PHE A 11 5.70 -5.20 21.08
C PHE A 11 7.19 -5.32 20.81
N SER A 12 7.96 -5.48 21.88
CA SER A 12 9.42 -5.65 21.86
C SER A 12 9.87 -6.96 22.47
N ASP A 13 8.98 -7.65 23.20
CA ASP A 13 9.23 -8.94 23.82
C ASP A 13 7.98 -9.83 23.79
N LYS A 14 8.17 -11.08 24.25
CA LYS A 14 7.13 -12.11 24.26
C LYS A 14 6.00 -11.82 25.25
N ASP A 15 6.32 -11.18 26.37
CA ASP A 15 5.35 -10.92 27.43
C ASP A 15 4.40 -9.80 26.99
N GLN A 16 4.93 -8.73 26.39
CA GLN A 16 4.13 -7.69 25.73
C GLN A 16 3.24 -8.25 24.63
N LEU A 17 3.76 -9.16 23.80
CA LEU A 17 2.95 -9.82 22.76
C LEU A 17 1.81 -10.63 23.40
N ARG A 18 2.08 -11.36 24.48
CA ARG A 18 1.08 -12.16 25.19
C ARG A 18 0.01 -11.29 25.84
N GLU A 19 0.41 -10.25 26.57
CA GLU A 19 -0.49 -9.25 27.16
C GLU A 19 -1.39 -8.62 26.08
N SER A 20 -0.85 -8.43 24.88
CA SER A 20 -1.60 -7.88 23.75
C SER A 20 -2.76 -8.77 23.27
N PHE A 21 -2.72 -10.08 23.55
CA PHE A 21 -3.83 -11.00 23.30
C PHE A 21 -4.73 -11.14 24.53
N GLU A 22 -4.18 -11.16 25.74
CA GLU A 22 -4.95 -11.29 26.98
C GLU A 22 -5.85 -10.06 27.21
N SER A 23 -5.36 -8.84 26.94
CA SER A 23 -6.15 -7.62 27.03
C SER A 23 -7.32 -7.57 26.04
N VAL A 24 -7.36 -8.45 25.04
CA VAL A 24 -8.50 -8.59 24.11
C VAL A 24 -9.58 -9.47 24.72
N GLU A 25 -9.19 -10.46 25.54
CA GLU A 25 -10.11 -11.40 26.19
C GLU A 25 -10.78 -10.74 27.42
N ASP A 26 -10.07 -9.91 28.17
CA ASP A 26 -10.62 -9.22 29.36
C ASP A 26 -11.70 -8.18 29.02
N ASP A 27 -11.63 -7.52 27.85
CA ASP A 27 -12.69 -6.62 27.33
C ASP A 27 -13.99 -7.39 27.01
N GLU A 28 -13.95 -8.72 26.92
CA GLU A 28 -15.10 -9.58 26.63
C GLU A 28 -15.82 -10.08 27.89
N ASP A 29 -15.12 -10.22 29.03
CA ASP A 29 -15.69 -10.74 30.29
C ASP A 29 -16.57 -9.72 31.03
N GLU A 30 -16.48 -8.42 30.70
CA GLU A 30 -17.45 -7.40 31.17
C GLU A 30 -18.74 -7.34 30.33
N VAL A 31 -18.84 -8.08 29.22
CA VAL A 31 -20.04 -8.14 28.41
C VAL A 31 -20.95 -9.25 28.92
N SER A 32 -21.94 -8.88 29.74
CA SER A 32 -22.90 -9.81 30.37
C SER A 32 -23.39 -10.91 29.41
N GLU A 33 -23.53 -12.13 29.92
CA GLU A 33 -23.88 -13.37 29.19
C GLU A 33 -25.16 -13.32 28.32
N ASN A 34 -25.91 -12.22 28.31
CA ASN A 34 -27.14 -12.05 27.53
C ASN A 34 -26.94 -11.64 26.05
N VAL A 35 -25.72 -11.45 25.56
CA VAL A 35 -25.46 -11.07 24.14
C VAL A 35 -25.13 -12.27 23.23
N LYS A 36 -25.09 -13.50 23.76
CA LYS A 36 -24.80 -14.72 22.96
C LYS A 36 -25.86 -15.08 21.90
N ALA A 37 -26.94 -14.31 21.77
CA ALA A 37 -27.96 -14.48 20.73
C ALA A 37 -28.36 -13.13 20.11
N GLY A 38 -27.45 -12.51 19.37
CA GLY A 38 -27.81 -11.37 18.52
C GLY A 38 -26.59 -10.63 18.02
N PHE A 39 -26.19 -10.89 16.77
CA PHE A 39 -25.41 -9.93 16.00
C PHE A 39 -26.18 -8.59 16.03
N SER A 40 -25.74 -7.64 16.82
CA SER A 40 -26.31 -6.29 16.78
C SER A 40 -25.99 -5.70 15.41
N ASN A 41 -27.01 -5.20 14.72
CA ASN A 41 -26.87 -4.59 13.40
C ASN A 41 -25.86 -3.41 13.39
N ASP A 42 -25.56 -2.83 14.56
CA ASP A 42 -24.59 -1.74 14.72
C ASP A 42 -23.12 -2.20 14.57
N ALA A 43 -22.75 -3.41 15.00
CA ALA A 43 -21.38 -3.92 14.83
C ALA A 43 -21.07 -4.24 13.35
N LEU A 44 -22.08 -4.66 12.59
CA LEU A 44 -21.98 -4.86 11.15
C LEU A 44 -21.92 -3.52 10.40
N ALA A 45 -22.60 -2.48 10.90
CA ALA A 45 -22.57 -1.13 10.35
C ALA A 45 -21.23 -0.40 10.60
N SER A 46 -20.51 -0.73 11.67
CA SER A 46 -19.21 -0.13 12.01
C SER A 46 -18.02 -0.80 11.31
N GLY A 47 -18.21 -2.00 10.74
CA GLY A 47 -17.15 -2.79 10.10
C GLY A 47 -16.11 -3.36 11.08
N ALA A 48 -16.31 -3.19 12.38
CA ALA A 48 -15.41 -3.70 13.40
C ALA A 48 -15.66 -5.21 13.59
N VAL A 49 -14.77 -6.04 13.03
CA VAL A 49 -14.71 -7.46 13.37
C VAL A 49 -14.06 -7.58 14.75
N PRO A 50 -14.72 -8.19 15.76
CA PRO A 50 -14.11 -8.43 17.06
C PRO A 50 -12.80 -9.21 16.91
N SER A 51 -11.77 -8.83 17.68
CA SER A 51 -10.44 -9.44 17.55
C SER A 51 -10.45 -10.95 17.88
N SER A 52 -11.39 -11.42 18.70
CA SER A 52 -11.65 -12.85 18.99
C SER A 52 -12.12 -13.67 17.77
N CYS A 53 -12.66 -13.00 16.75
CA CYS A 53 -13.01 -13.62 15.46
C CYS A 53 -11.83 -13.66 14.48
N LEU A 54 -10.69 -13.02 14.79
CA LEU A 54 -9.49 -13.09 13.98
C LEU A 54 -8.70 -14.37 14.32
N ARG A 55 -8.41 -15.18 13.29
CA ARG A 55 -7.67 -16.46 13.44
C ARG A 55 -6.26 -16.40 12.86
N GLN A 56 -5.91 -15.32 12.16
CA GLN A 56 -4.64 -15.17 11.45
C GLN A 56 -4.04 -13.81 11.78
N PHE A 57 -2.76 -13.81 12.15
CA PHE A 57 -2.00 -12.62 12.52
C PHE A 57 -0.68 -12.63 11.76
N ILE A 58 -0.16 -11.43 11.48
CA ILE A 58 1.16 -11.22 10.88
C ILE A 58 2.02 -10.53 11.93
N ALA A 59 3.12 -11.18 12.33
CA ALA A 59 4.17 -10.54 13.10
C ALA A 59 5.20 -9.97 12.12
N GLN A 60 5.26 -8.65 11.99
CA GLN A 60 6.18 -7.95 11.11
C GLN A 60 7.16 -7.13 11.94
N ARG A 61 8.45 -7.14 11.56
CA ARG A 61 9.44 -6.24 12.16
C ARG A 61 9.01 -4.79 11.92
N TYR A 62 8.91 -4.02 13.01
CA TYR A 62 8.66 -2.59 12.92
C TYR A 62 9.93 -1.84 12.54
N ILE A 63 9.84 -0.96 11.54
CA ILE A 63 10.93 -0.07 11.13
C ILE A 63 10.77 1.26 11.88
N SER A 64 11.61 1.45 12.91
CA SER A 64 11.61 2.64 13.77
C SER A 64 12.55 3.75 13.30
N ASN A 65 13.65 3.40 12.63
CA ASN A 65 14.63 4.40 12.19
C ASN A 65 14.21 5.07 10.87
N VAL A 66 13.19 5.92 10.92
CA VAL A 66 12.62 6.57 9.73
C VAL A 66 12.94 8.07 9.72
N PRO A 67 13.13 8.68 8.53
CA PRO A 67 13.10 10.13 8.39
C PRO A 67 11.69 10.64 8.70
N CYS A 68 11.60 11.89 9.12
CA CYS A 68 10.33 12.53 9.43
C CYS A 68 10.11 13.73 8.51
N LEU A 69 8.89 13.84 7.99
CA LEU A 69 8.44 14.98 7.21
C LEU A 69 7.52 15.82 8.10
N ASP A 70 7.92 17.07 8.39
CA ASP A 70 7.25 17.94 9.38
C ASP A 70 7.04 17.24 10.73
N ASN A 71 8.09 16.59 11.22
CA ASN A 71 8.11 15.78 12.43
C ASN A 71 7.18 14.56 12.39
N ARG A 72 6.66 14.12 11.23
CA ARG A 72 5.73 13.00 11.11
C ARG A 72 6.34 11.86 10.29
N LYS A 73 6.04 10.62 10.68
CA LYS A 73 6.32 9.44 9.87
C LYS A 73 5.49 9.48 8.59
N PHE A 74 6.01 8.98 7.48
CA PHE A 74 5.26 8.89 6.22
C PHE A 74 5.55 7.57 5.51
N HIS A 75 4.66 7.20 4.59
CA HIS A 75 4.90 6.14 3.61
C HIS A 75 4.68 6.69 2.20
N ILE A 76 5.20 5.96 1.21
CA ILE A 76 5.11 6.30 -0.20
C ILE A 76 4.21 5.26 -0.86
N ARG A 77 3.17 5.73 -1.53
CA ARG A 77 2.26 4.91 -2.32
C ARG A 77 2.60 5.03 -3.80
N ALA A 78 2.90 3.89 -4.40
CA ALA A 78 3.20 3.72 -5.81
C ALA A 78 2.02 3.03 -6.52
N TYR A 79 1.51 3.62 -7.61
CA TYR A 79 0.45 3.00 -8.40
C TYR A 79 1.05 2.13 -9.50
N VAL A 80 0.54 0.90 -9.62
CA VAL A 80 1.07 -0.11 -10.53
C VAL A 80 -0.07 -0.69 -11.37
N LEU A 81 0.18 -0.86 -12.66
CA LEU A 81 -0.69 -1.55 -13.60
C LEU A 81 -0.02 -2.85 -14.03
N ALA A 82 -0.70 -3.98 -13.82
CA ALA A 82 -0.31 -5.27 -14.39
C ALA A 82 -1.24 -5.60 -15.56
N VAL A 83 -0.68 -6.01 -16.69
CA VAL A 83 -1.41 -6.34 -17.93
C VAL A 83 -0.99 -7.72 -18.42
N GLY A 84 -1.97 -8.56 -18.76
CA GLY A 84 -1.76 -9.80 -19.49
C GLY A 84 -0.91 -10.84 -18.75
N ARG A 85 0.15 -11.35 -19.41
CA ARG A 85 0.97 -12.49 -18.98
C ARG A 85 2.49 -12.29 -19.16
N LEU A 86 3.19 -11.39 -18.50
CA LEU A 86 2.87 -10.43 -17.44
C LEU A 86 3.70 -9.18 -17.77
N GLN A 87 3.02 -8.07 -18.02
CA GLN A 87 3.66 -6.76 -18.14
C GLN A 87 3.30 -5.93 -16.92
N VAL A 88 4.29 -5.27 -16.32
CA VAL A 88 4.07 -4.45 -15.13
C VAL A 88 4.59 -3.04 -15.38
N TYR A 89 3.73 -2.07 -15.12
CA TYR A 89 3.99 -0.65 -15.32
C TYR A 89 3.86 0.07 -13.97
N LEU A 90 4.89 0.82 -13.58
CA LEU A 90 4.89 1.72 -12.45
C LEU A 90 4.55 3.14 -12.92
N TYR A 91 3.57 3.77 -12.28
CA TYR A 91 3.26 5.18 -12.53
C TYR A 91 4.32 6.08 -11.88
N GLN A 92 4.80 7.07 -12.63
CA GLN A 92 5.93 7.89 -12.22
C GLN A 92 5.63 8.78 -11.00
N GLU A 93 4.39 9.25 -10.86
CA GLU A 93 4.02 10.08 -9.71
C GLU A 93 3.67 9.23 -8.50
N LEU A 94 4.36 9.48 -7.38
CA LEU A 94 4.18 8.75 -6.13
C LEU A 94 3.50 9.64 -5.09
N LEU A 95 2.56 9.05 -4.35
CA LEU A 95 1.80 9.74 -3.31
C LEU A 95 2.44 9.50 -1.94
N VAL A 96 2.87 10.56 -1.28
CA VAL A 96 3.37 10.50 0.11
C VAL A 96 2.20 10.71 1.06
N ILE A 97 2.10 9.88 2.09
CA ILE A 97 1.05 9.95 3.10
C ILE A 97 1.68 9.92 4.50
N SER A 98 1.56 11.05 5.20
CA SER A 98 2.08 11.26 6.55
C SER A 98 1.12 10.79 7.65
N ALA A 99 1.68 10.45 8.80
CA ALA A 99 0.96 10.08 10.01
C ALA A 99 0.22 11.28 10.64
N SER A 100 -0.86 10.98 11.38
CA SER A 100 -1.74 12.00 11.97
C SER A 100 -1.15 12.70 13.19
N GLU A 101 -0.07 12.16 13.78
CA GLU A 101 0.67 12.77 14.88
C GLU A 101 2.19 12.83 14.59
N PRO A 102 2.93 13.73 15.26
CA PRO A 102 4.39 13.71 15.21
C PRO A 102 4.95 12.35 15.61
N TYR A 103 5.99 11.90 14.90
CA TYR A 103 6.64 10.64 15.16
C TYR A 103 7.29 10.66 16.54
N CYS A 104 6.98 9.63 17.32
CA CYS A 104 7.63 9.34 18.57
C CYS A 104 8.00 7.86 18.54
N PRO A 105 9.25 7.48 18.84
CA PRO A 105 9.65 6.09 18.83
C PRO A 105 8.82 5.24 19.80
N PRO A 106 8.62 3.95 19.50
CA PRO A 106 7.78 3.08 20.33
C PRO A 106 8.22 2.94 21.79
N TRP A 107 9.52 3.12 22.06
CA TRP A 107 10.08 3.08 23.43
C TRP A 107 9.87 4.38 24.22
N GLU A 108 9.48 5.47 23.57
CA GLU A 108 9.12 6.74 24.21
C GLU A 108 7.60 6.88 24.36
N SER A 109 6.85 6.54 23.31
CA SER A 109 5.39 6.55 23.31
C SER A 109 4.83 5.55 22.31
N MET A 110 3.90 4.69 22.75
CA MET A 110 3.18 3.76 21.89
C MET A 110 1.94 4.40 21.24
N SER A 111 2.00 5.68 20.84
CA SER A 111 0.88 6.29 20.11
C SER A 111 0.69 5.64 18.74
N ARG A 112 -0.52 5.16 18.47
CA ARG A 112 -0.90 4.65 17.14
C ARG A 112 -0.89 5.74 16.08
N GLY A 113 -1.21 6.98 16.45
CA GLY A 113 -1.25 8.14 15.55
C GLY A 113 0.12 8.58 15.07
N SER A 114 1.18 8.32 15.84
CA SER A 114 2.56 8.59 15.45
C SER A 114 3.18 7.44 14.66
N ALA A 115 2.79 6.20 14.97
CA ALA A 115 3.41 4.99 14.43
C ALA A 115 2.77 4.48 13.13
N LEU A 116 1.48 4.76 12.90
CA LEU A 116 0.69 4.24 11.78
C LEU A 116 0.33 5.37 10.80
N THR A 117 0.52 5.09 9.51
CA THR A 117 0.23 6.02 8.42
C THR A 117 -1.06 5.66 7.67
N ASN A 118 -1.89 4.78 8.23
CA ASN A 118 -3.13 4.34 7.60
C ASN A 118 -4.07 5.51 7.35
N THR A 119 -4.51 5.67 6.11
CA THR A 119 -5.39 6.77 5.67
C THR A 119 -6.69 6.86 6.48
N HIS A 120 -7.21 5.73 6.95
CA HIS A 120 -8.44 5.68 7.75
C HIS A 120 -8.27 6.17 9.19
N LEU A 121 -7.04 6.18 9.73
CA LEU A 121 -6.73 6.71 11.06
C LEU A 121 -6.52 8.23 11.07
N GLN A 122 -6.45 8.87 9.90
CA GLN A 122 -6.02 10.27 9.79
C GLN A 122 -7.13 11.29 10.06
N GLY A 123 -8.39 10.88 10.18
CA GLY A 123 -9.53 11.79 10.36
C GLY A 123 -9.74 12.73 9.17
N THR A 124 -10.95 13.26 9.01
CA THR A 124 -11.33 14.09 7.85
C THR A 124 -10.54 15.41 7.78
N VAL A 125 -10.02 15.89 8.91
CA VAL A 125 -9.39 17.22 9.08
C VAL A 125 -7.90 17.23 8.69
N CYS A 126 -7.21 16.08 8.74
CA CYS A 126 -5.78 15.99 8.41
C CYS A 126 -5.51 15.70 6.92
N SER A 127 -6.57 15.58 6.11
CA SER A 127 -6.50 14.76 4.89
C SER A 127 -5.72 15.37 3.72
N GLU A 128 -5.70 16.69 3.54
CA GLU A 128 -4.96 17.29 2.43
C GLU A 128 -3.50 17.60 2.78
N SER A 129 -3.22 18.17 3.97
CA SER A 129 -1.87 18.56 4.36
C SER A 129 -0.96 17.35 4.66
N ALA A 130 -1.55 16.21 5.01
CA ALA A 130 -0.82 14.95 5.21
C ALA A 130 -0.43 14.25 3.91
N ARG A 131 -0.93 14.71 2.75
CA ARG A 131 -0.64 14.11 1.45
C ARG A 131 0.22 15.03 0.61
N ARG A 132 1.28 14.48 0.00
CA ARG A 132 2.18 15.23 -0.89
C ARG A 132 2.56 14.42 -2.11
N ASP A 133 3.01 15.15 -3.12
CA ASP A 133 3.71 14.56 -4.24
C ASP A 133 5.15 14.26 -3.81
N PHE A 134 5.59 13.02 -3.99
CA PHE A 134 6.95 12.57 -3.66
C PHE A 134 8.03 13.47 -4.26
N TRP A 135 7.85 13.91 -5.50
CA TRP A 135 8.84 14.70 -6.21
C TRP A 135 9.01 16.11 -5.62
N THR A 136 8.00 16.58 -4.87
CA THR A 136 8.01 17.88 -4.18
C THR A 136 8.60 17.83 -2.76
N LEU A 137 9.03 16.65 -2.30
CA LEU A 137 9.67 16.53 -0.99
C LEU A 137 11.03 17.26 -0.95
N PRO A 138 11.43 17.78 0.23
CA PRO A 138 12.72 18.45 0.39
C PRO A 138 13.89 17.56 0.00
N ASP A 139 14.85 18.13 -0.74
CA ASP A 139 16.05 17.41 -1.17
C ASP A 139 16.97 17.08 0.03
N ASP A 140 16.93 17.91 1.07
CA ASP A 140 17.70 17.77 2.31
C ASP A 140 17.00 16.92 3.39
N LEU A 141 15.93 16.19 3.03
CA LEU A 141 15.24 15.27 3.95
C LEU A 141 16.17 14.17 4.48
N PHE A 142 17.22 13.86 3.72
CA PHE A 142 18.31 12.96 4.10
C PHE A 142 19.62 13.76 4.11
N GLU A 143 20.58 13.38 4.96
CA GLU A 143 21.85 14.11 5.19
C GLU A 143 22.84 14.09 4.00
N GLN A 144 22.35 13.87 2.76
CA GLN A 144 23.13 13.64 1.54
C GLN A 144 22.88 14.71 0.45
N ASP A 145 23.46 14.47 -0.73
CA ASP A 145 23.54 15.34 -1.91
C ASP A 145 22.21 15.63 -2.64
N GLY A 146 21.06 15.40 -2.02
CA GLY A 146 19.74 15.63 -2.62
C GLY A 146 19.28 14.58 -3.62
N SER A 147 20.13 13.61 -4.00
CA SER A 147 19.77 12.58 -5.01
C SER A 147 19.05 11.35 -4.44
N TRP A 148 18.63 11.41 -3.17
CA TRP A 148 17.92 10.32 -2.50
C TRP A 148 16.60 9.96 -3.19
N LYS A 149 15.90 10.95 -3.78
CA LYS A 149 14.63 10.71 -4.50
C LYS A 149 14.83 9.79 -5.70
N ASP A 150 15.87 10.02 -6.48
CA ASP A 150 16.19 9.21 -7.65
C ASP A 150 16.61 7.79 -7.24
N ARG A 151 17.44 7.66 -6.19
CA ARG A 151 17.84 6.36 -5.65
C ARG A 151 16.65 5.57 -5.11
N ALA A 152 15.78 6.23 -4.35
CA ALA A 152 14.56 5.63 -3.82
C ALA A 152 13.62 5.19 -4.94
N TYR A 153 13.39 6.04 -5.94
CA TYR A 153 12.54 5.72 -7.09
C TYR A 153 13.08 4.52 -7.88
N LEU A 154 14.38 4.49 -8.18
CA LEU A 154 15.03 3.34 -8.83
C LEU A 154 14.85 2.06 -8.01
N ARG A 155 14.93 2.15 -6.68
CA ARG A 155 14.73 1.00 -5.82
C ARG A 155 13.27 0.53 -5.78
N ILE A 156 12.31 1.46 -5.83
CA ILE A 156 10.88 1.16 -5.97
C ILE A 156 10.60 0.44 -7.30
N GLU A 157 11.18 0.91 -8.42
CA GLU A 157 11.08 0.25 -9.73
C GLU A 157 11.54 -1.21 -9.64
N GLN A 158 12.73 -1.43 -9.09
CA GLN A 158 13.32 -2.78 -8.94
C GLN A 158 12.47 -3.67 -8.05
N ILE A 159 12.09 -3.20 -6.85
CA ILE A 159 11.29 -3.99 -5.92
C ILE A 159 9.94 -4.34 -6.53
N THR A 160 9.31 -3.41 -7.26
CA THR A 160 8.05 -3.67 -7.96
C THR A 160 8.21 -4.78 -8.99
N GLY A 161 9.19 -4.67 -9.90
CA GLY A 161 9.44 -5.71 -10.91
C GLY A 161 9.72 -7.09 -10.30
N GLU A 162 10.63 -7.15 -9.32
CA GLU A 162 11.00 -8.40 -8.63
C GLU A 162 9.83 -9.00 -7.84
N CYS A 163 9.02 -8.18 -7.18
CA CYS A 163 7.84 -8.65 -6.43
C CYS A 163 6.85 -9.37 -7.34
N PHE A 164 6.50 -8.76 -8.48
CA PHE A 164 5.57 -9.36 -9.44
C PHE A 164 6.18 -10.57 -10.16
N LEU A 165 7.48 -10.53 -10.49
CA LEU A 165 8.17 -11.67 -11.07
C LEU A 165 8.19 -12.87 -10.11
N ALA A 166 8.51 -12.64 -8.84
CA ALA A 166 8.52 -13.67 -7.82
C ALA A 166 7.12 -14.27 -7.63
N ALA A 167 6.09 -13.41 -7.54
CA ALA A 167 4.69 -13.84 -7.39
C ALA A 167 4.25 -14.73 -8.56
N ALA A 168 4.60 -14.36 -9.79
CA ALA A 168 4.23 -15.08 -11.00
C ALA A 168 5.08 -16.32 -11.29
N SER A 169 6.31 -16.38 -10.78
CA SER A 169 7.22 -17.53 -10.96
C SER A 169 7.05 -18.59 -9.88
N MET A 170 6.57 -18.20 -8.70
CA MET A 170 6.21 -19.15 -7.67
C MET A 170 4.90 -19.84 -8.04
N ASN A 171 4.73 -21.10 -7.62
CA ASN A 171 3.50 -21.88 -7.82
C ASN A 171 2.39 -21.38 -6.86
N THR A 172 2.14 -20.08 -6.90
CA THR A 172 1.09 -19.38 -6.17
C THR A 172 -0.23 -19.60 -6.88
N ASN A 173 -1.34 -19.37 -6.18
CA ASN A 173 -2.68 -19.41 -6.77
C ASN A 173 -2.96 -18.19 -7.70
N ILE A 174 -1.92 -17.58 -8.28
CA ILE A 174 -2.01 -16.44 -9.20
C ILE A 174 -2.18 -16.96 -10.62
N VAL A 175 -3.34 -16.69 -11.21
CA VAL A 175 -3.66 -17.06 -12.59
C VAL A 175 -3.57 -15.81 -13.47
N LEU A 176 -2.60 -15.79 -14.39
CA LEU A 176 -2.46 -14.67 -15.33
C LEU A 176 -3.27 -14.94 -16.60
N HIS A 177 -4.04 -13.94 -17.01
CA HIS A 177 -4.90 -14.00 -18.19
C HIS A 177 -4.53 -12.90 -19.18
N PRO A 178 -4.37 -13.22 -20.48
CA PRO A 178 -3.84 -12.27 -21.47
C PRO A 178 -4.78 -11.07 -21.66
N ASP A 179 -6.09 -11.29 -21.56
CA ASP A 179 -7.12 -10.26 -21.76
C ASP A 179 -7.51 -9.56 -20.44
N CYS A 180 -6.72 -9.70 -19.39
CA CYS A 180 -6.98 -9.07 -18.09
C CYS A 180 -5.88 -8.08 -17.74
N PHE A 181 -6.28 -7.07 -16.98
CA PHE A 181 -5.37 -6.17 -16.30
C PHE A 181 -5.86 -5.98 -14.86
N GLU A 182 -4.95 -5.59 -13.98
CA GLU A 182 -5.27 -5.26 -12.61
C GLU A 182 -4.42 -4.06 -12.15
N ILE A 183 -5.02 -3.21 -11.33
CA ILE A 183 -4.37 -2.05 -10.73
C ILE A 183 -4.07 -2.31 -9.26
N PHE A 184 -2.89 -1.90 -8.83
CA PHE A 184 -2.39 -2.07 -7.48
C PHE A 184 -1.89 -0.75 -6.92
N ALA A 185 -1.88 -0.63 -5.60
CA ALA A 185 -1.05 0.32 -4.88
C ALA A 185 -0.05 -0.43 -4.02
N LEU A 186 1.23 -0.12 -4.19
CA LEU A 186 2.31 -0.64 -3.37
C LEU A 186 2.71 0.43 -2.38
N ASP A 187 2.72 0.07 -1.10
CA ASP A 187 3.09 0.98 -0.03
C ASP A 187 4.52 0.68 0.41
N PHE A 188 5.36 1.72 0.38
CA PHE A 188 6.78 1.67 0.68
C PHE A 188 7.13 2.55 1.87
N LEU A 189 8.13 2.14 2.62
CA LEU A 189 8.78 2.92 3.66
C LEU A 189 10.26 3.11 3.31
N ILE A 190 10.83 4.26 3.66
CA ILE A 190 12.27 4.50 3.55
C ILE A 190 12.82 4.71 4.96
N ASP A 191 13.91 4.02 5.33
CA ASP A 191 14.61 4.24 6.59
C ASP A 191 15.69 5.33 6.46
N LYS A 192 16.30 5.78 7.57
CA LYS A 192 17.30 6.85 7.53
C LYS A 192 18.59 6.47 6.78
N GLU A 193 18.84 5.18 6.62
CA GLU A 193 19.93 4.64 5.82
C GLU A 193 19.58 4.55 4.32
N GLU A 194 18.42 5.09 3.92
CA GLU A 194 17.88 5.08 2.56
C GLU A 194 17.52 3.69 2.02
N HIS A 195 17.33 2.69 2.89
CA HIS A 195 16.76 1.42 2.45
C HIS A 195 15.25 1.58 2.21
N VAL A 196 14.81 1.11 1.04
CA VAL A 196 13.39 1.07 0.66
C VAL A 196 12.80 -0.29 1.02
N TRP A 197 11.71 -0.28 1.78
CA TRP A 197 11.00 -1.44 2.29
C TRP A 197 9.59 -1.49 1.69
N LEU A 198 9.24 -2.56 0.97
CA LEU A 198 7.85 -2.82 0.58
C LEU A 198 7.08 -3.30 1.81
N MET A 199 6.00 -2.59 2.15
CA MET A 199 5.15 -2.89 3.30
C MET A 199 4.00 -3.81 2.92
N GLU A 200 3.24 -3.43 1.88
CA GLU A 200 2.08 -4.17 1.40
C GLU A 200 1.76 -3.89 -0.07
N VAL A 201 0.98 -4.79 -0.67
CA VAL A 201 0.45 -4.70 -2.03
C VAL A 201 -1.07 -4.72 -1.94
N ASN A 202 -1.71 -3.63 -2.33
CA ASN A 202 -3.16 -3.46 -2.24
C ASN A 202 -3.80 -3.56 -3.63
N SER A 203 -4.67 -4.55 -3.85
CA SER A 203 -5.55 -4.63 -5.03
C SER A 203 -6.73 -3.66 -4.90
N GLY A 204 -7.13 -3.00 -5.98
CA GLY A 204 -8.27 -2.08 -5.96
C GLY A 204 -8.09 -0.91 -4.98
N PRO A 205 -7.00 -0.14 -5.10
CA PRO A 205 -6.64 0.84 -4.09
C PRO A 205 -7.69 1.94 -3.95
N GLY A 206 -8.01 2.29 -2.70
CA GLY A 206 -8.87 3.43 -2.40
C GLY A 206 -8.25 4.74 -2.92
N LEU A 207 -9.06 5.54 -3.60
CA LEU A 207 -8.64 6.80 -4.21
C LEU A 207 -9.05 7.98 -3.33
N ALA A 208 -8.19 9.00 -3.25
CA ALA A 208 -8.56 10.24 -2.60
C ALA A 208 -9.57 11.02 -3.47
N ALA A 209 -10.63 11.54 -2.85
CA ALA A 209 -11.64 12.32 -3.55
C ALA A 209 -11.11 13.68 -4.01
N GLU A 210 -10.28 14.32 -3.19
CA GLU A 210 -9.78 15.69 -3.38
C GLU A 210 -8.25 15.79 -3.20
N GLY A 211 -7.72 17.00 -3.43
CA GLY A 211 -6.31 17.33 -3.26
C GLY A 211 -5.34 16.61 -4.20
N ILE A 212 -4.07 16.56 -3.76
CA ILE A 212 -2.98 15.95 -4.53
C ILE A 212 -3.23 14.47 -4.85
N GLY A 213 -3.85 13.73 -3.91
CA GLY A 213 -4.17 12.32 -4.13
C GLY A 213 -5.17 12.11 -5.27
N SER A 214 -6.19 12.98 -5.38
CA SER A 214 -7.16 12.95 -6.49
C SER A 214 -6.49 13.30 -7.83
N ARG A 215 -5.58 14.28 -7.84
CA ARG A 215 -4.80 14.65 -9.03
C ARG A 215 -3.95 13.49 -9.54
N ILE A 216 -3.13 12.90 -8.67
CA ILE A 216 -2.26 11.75 -9.00
C ILE A 216 -3.11 10.56 -9.46
N ALA A 217 -4.20 10.24 -8.77
CA ALA A 217 -5.11 9.17 -9.16
C ALA A 217 -5.69 9.38 -10.57
N LYS A 218 -6.18 10.58 -10.88
CA LYS A 218 -6.71 10.90 -12.22
C LYS A 218 -5.65 10.73 -13.31
N GLY A 219 -4.43 11.20 -13.05
CA GLY A 219 -3.29 11.00 -13.95
C GLY A 219 -2.99 9.51 -14.17
N PHE A 220 -2.97 8.71 -13.09
CA PHE A 220 -2.78 7.27 -13.17
C PHE A 220 -3.84 6.56 -14.02
N PHE A 221 -5.13 6.89 -13.86
CA PHE A 221 -6.20 6.29 -14.66
C PHE A 221 -6.12 6.69 -16.13
N GLN A 222 -5.76 7.94 -16.41
CA GLN A 222 -5.54 8.39 -17.79
C GLN A 222 -4.38 7.63 -18.43
N ALA A 223 -3.23 7.56 -17.75
CA ALA A 223 -2.08 6.82 -18.24
C ALA A 223 -2.35 5.31 -18.38
N THR A 224 -3.15 4.73 -17.48
CA THR A 224 -3.62 3.34 -17.58
C THR A 224 -4.44 3.12 -18.85
N ALA A 225 -5.43 3.99 -19.10
CA ALA A 225 -6.23 3.92 -20.31
C ALA A 225 -5.35 4.03 -21.55
N ASP A 226 -4.36 4.94 -21.55
CA ASP A 226 -3.45 5.10 -22.68
C ASP A 226 -2.59 3.86 -22.93
N VAL A 227 -2.05 3.22 -21.89
CA VAL A 227 -1.30 1.95 -22.02
C VAL A 227 -2.20 0.87 -22.63
N LEU A 228 -3.42 0.70 -22.13
CA LEU A 228 -4.35 -0.33 -22.61
C LEU A 228 -4.81 -0.06 -24.05
N LEU A 229 -5.15 1.19 -24.38
CA LEU A 229 -5.56 1.58 -25.74
C LEU A 229 -4.43 1.36 -26.77
N ARG A 230 -3.19 1.69 -26.40
CA ARG A 230 -2.01 1.51 -27.27
C ARG A 230 -1.66 0.04 -27.45
N ASN A 231 -1.46 -0.69 -26.35
CA ASN A 231 -0.85 -2.02 -26.39
C ASN A 231 -1.84 -3.10 -26.78
N GLU A 232 -3.10 -3.00 -26.31
CA GLU A 232 -4.10 -4.06 -26.53
C GLU A 232 -4.99 -3.79 -27.74
N LEU A 233 -5.26 -2.51 -28.04
CA LEU A 233 -6.18 -2.13 -29.13
C LEU A 233 -5.49 -1.49 -30.35
N GLY A 234 -4.19 -1.22 -30.28
CA GLY A 234 -3.44 -0.56 -31.36
C GLY A 234 -3.93 0.87 -31.67
N LEU A 235 -4.66 1.49 -30.73
CA LEU A 235 -5.22 2.82 -30.90
C LEU A 235 -4.21 3.87 -30.42
N ARG A 236 -4.07 4.95 -31.20
CA ARG A 236 -3.28 6.11 -30.76
C ARG A 236 -4.12 6.93 -29.78
N PRO A 237 -3.64 7.18 -28.55
CA PRO A 237 -4.37 8.02 -27.62
C PRO A 237 -4.43 9.46 -28.11
N ARG A 238 -5.46 10.17 -27.65
CA ARG A 238 -5.72 11.55 -28.06
C ARG A 238 -4.68 12.48 -27.41
N SER A 239 -3.71 12.89 -28.23
CA SER A 239 -2.78 14.03 -28.06
C SER A 239 -1.89 14.08 -26.80
N GLY A 240 -0.57 14.15 -27.02
CA GLY A 240 0.38 14.85 -26.14
C GLY A 240 0.69 14.23 -24.77
N VAL A 241 0.28 12.99 -24.52
CA VAL A 241 0.58 12.31 -23.26
C VAL A 241 2.04 11.88 -23.26
N ASP A 242 2.77 12.35 -22.25
CA ASP A 242 4.18 12.07 -22.03
C ASP A 242 4.39 10.55 -21.99
N GLU A 243 5.19 10.04 -22.93
CA GLU A 243 5.49 8.59 -23.02
C GLU A 243 6.19 8.07 -21.76
N GLU A 244 6.64 8.98 -20.89
CA GLU A 244 7.40 8.69 -19.67
C GLU A 244 6.52 8.47 -18.42
N SER A 245 5.22 8.79 -18.45
CA SER A 245 4.36 8.73 -17.25
C SER A 245 4.19 7.33 -16.65
N MET A 246 4.34 6.28 -17.46
CA MET A 246 4.28 4.87 -17.04
C MET A 246 5.59 4.17 -17.39
N LYS A 247 6.37 3.83 -16.37
CA LYS A 247 7.58 3.03 -16.54
C LYS A 247 7.25 1.55 -16.61
N LYS A 248 7.57 0.88 -17.71
CA LYS A 248 7.54 -0.59 -17.74
C LYS A 248 8.69 -1.16 -16.88
N VAL A 249 8.36 -1.80 -15.76
CA VAL A 249 9.32 -2.38 -14.80
C VAL A 249 9.46 -3.90 -14.93
N LEU A 250 8.52 -4.56 -15.61
CA LEU A 250 8.60 -5.99 -15.95
C LEU A 250 7.92 -6.26 -17.29
N ASP A 251 8.56 -7.09 -18.12
CA ASP A 251 8.00 -7.63 -19.36
C ASP A 251 8.50 -9.06 -19.54
N VAL A 252 7.71 -10.03 -19.08
CA VAL A 252 8.11 -11.45 -19.13
C VAL A 252 7.05 -12.29 -19.82
N ALA A 253 7.50 -13.18 -20.70
CA ALA A 253 6.66 -14.19 -21.33
C ALA A 253 6.80 -15.51 -20.55
N LEU A 254 5.95 -15.75 -19.55
CA LEU A 254 6.07 -16.92 -18.70
C LEU A 254 5.67 -18.21 -19.46
N PRO A 255 6.58 -19.20 -19.59
CA PRO A 255 6.35 -20.37 -20.46
C PRO A 255 5.30 -21.36 -19.94
N HIS A 256 5.04 -21.39 -18.63
CA HIS A 256 4.21 -22.39 -17.94
C HIS A 256 2.73 -22.00 -17.78
N GLN A 257 2.32 -20.81 -18.24
CA GLN A 257 0.91 -20.38 -18.24
C GLN A 257 0.31 -20.27 -19.66
N ARG A 258 0.91 -20.96 -20.63
CA ARG A 258 0.32 -21.17 -21.97
C ARG A 258 -0.89 -22.09 -21.86
N PHE A 259 -2.05 -21.56 -21.51
CA PHE A 259 -3.29 -22.18 -21.94
C PHE A 259 -3.30 -22.21 -23.46
N ALA A 260 -3.59 -23.39 -24.02
CA ALA A 260 -3.76 -23.56 -25.45
C ALA A 260 -4.67 -22.45 -25.99
N PRO A 261 -4.39 -21.87 -27.17
CA PRO A 261 -5.26 -20.86 -27.75
C PRO A 261 -6.69 -21.41 -27.74
N LEU A 262 -7.63 -20.60 -27.24
CA LEU A 262 -9.06 -20.88 -27.36
C LEU A 262 -9.28 -21.24 -28.83
N LYS A 263 -9.65 -22.51 -29.07
CA LYS A 263 -10.12 -22.91 -30.40
C LYS A 263 -11.24 -21.93 -30.73
N GLN A 264 -11.05 -21.16 -31.79
CA GLN A 264 -12.14 -20.37 -32.39
C GLN A 264 -13.31 -21.34 -32.59
N VAL A 265 -14.43 -21.05 -31.94
CA VAL A 265 -15.73 -21.69 -32.19
C VAL A 265 -16.44 -20.88 -33.26
#